data_AF-A0A4V2AX94-F1
#
_entry.id   AF-A0A4V2AX94-F1
#
_cell.length_a   1.000
_cell.length_b   1.000
_cell.length_c   1.000
_cell.angle_alpha   90.00
_cell.angle_beta   90.00
_cell.angle_gamma   90.00
#
_symmetry.space_group_name_H-M   'P 1'
#
loop_
_entity.id
_entity.type
_entity.pdbx_description
1 polymer ?
#
loop_
_entity_poly.entity_id
_entity_poly.type
_entity_poly.pdbx_seq_one_letter_code
_entity_poly.pdbx_strand_id
1 'polypeptide(L)'
;MRHLTFRTAATFLLPLLLLFSIFILLRGHYLPGGGFVGGIIASIAFVLHAFAFGLRNTRKLLRVQPMRLMPAGLALAVFSAILPVFKGLPIMTGLWLSDP
;
A
#
# COMPACT_ATOMS: atom_id res chain seq x y z
N MET A 1 -3.60 4.10 -29.70
CA MET A 1 -3.32 5.56 -29.59
C MET A 1 -2.25 5.76 -28.51
N ARG A 2 -1.03 6.20 -28.88
CA ARG A 2 0.06 6.46 -27.93
C ARG A 2 0.27 7.97 -27.86
N HIS A 3 -0.44 8.65 -26.96
CA HIS A 3 -0.23 10.09 -26.74
C HIS A 3 0.98 10.30 -25.84
N LEU A 4 1.96 11.08 -26.30
CA LEU A 4 3.20 11.37 -25.59
C LEU A 4 2.91 12.06 -24.24
N THR A 5 1.93 12.96 -24.21
CA THR A 5 1.47 13.68 -23.01
C THR A 5 1.04 12.74 -21.90
N PHE A 6 0.22 11.73 -22.21
CA PHE A 6 -0.26 10.76 -21.23
C PHE A 6 0.88 9.92 -20.64
N ARG A 7 1.85 9.51 -21.47
CA ARG A 7 3.03 8.78 -21.01
C ARG A 7 3.89 9.61 -20.07
N THR A 8 4.15 10.86 -20.44
CA THR A 8 4.90 11.78 -19.59
C THR A 8 4.19 11.98 -18.25
N ALA A 9 2.88 12.25 -18.26
CA ALA A 9 2.09 12.40 -17.04
C ALA A 9 2.14 11.14 -16.16
N ALA A 10 1.96 9.94 -16.73
CA ALA A 10 2.00 8.68 -15.99
C ALA A 10 3.36 8.41 -15.33
N THR A 11 4.47 8.82 -15.97
CA THR A 11 5.83 8.69 -15.39
C THR A 11 5.98 9.52 -14.11
N PHE A 12 5.43 10.74 -14.07
CA PHE A 12 5.47 11.59 -12.87
C PHE A 12 4.43 11.19 -11.83
N LEU A 13 3.23 10.77 -12.27
CA LEU A 13 2.15 10.40 -11.38
C LEU A 13 2.42 9.10 -10.62
N LEU A 14 3.11 8.11 -11.21
CA LEU A 14 3.40 6.86 -10.50
C LEU A 14 4.13 7.07 -9.15
N PRO A 15 5.31 7.72 -9.09
CA PRO A 15 6.00 7.92 -7.82
C PRO A 15 5.23 8.87 -6.88
N LEU A 16 4.53 9.86 -7.43
CA LEU A 16 3.72 10.79 -6.64
C LEU A 16 2.56 10.07 -5.93
N LEU A 17 1.83 9.22 -6.65
CA LEU A 17 0.72 8.45 -6.10
C LEU A 17 1.20 7.40 -5.09
N LEU A 18 2.36 6.77 -5.32
CA LEU A 18 2.95 5.86 -4.33
C LEU A 18 3.36 6.59 -3.05
N LEU A 19 3.97 7.77 -3.16
CA LEU A 19 4.28 8.61 -2.00
C LEU A 19 3.00 9.01 -1.27
N PHE A 20 1.97 9.43 -2.01
CA PHE A 20 0.69 9.81 -1.44
C PHE A 20 -0.04 8.63 -0.76
N SER A 21 0.07 7.43 -1.32
CA SER A 21 -0.42 6.19 -0.69
C SER A 21 0.22 5.96 0.69
N ILE A 22 1.53 6.15 0.81
CA ILE A 22 2.24 6.00 2.09
C ILE A 22 1.80 7.08 3.07
N PHE A 23 1.68 8.33 2.60
CA PHE A 23 1.17 9.43 3.43
C PHE A 23 -0.24 9.15 3.98
N ILE A 24 -1.17 8.68 3.14
CA ILE A 24 -2.54 8.35 3.54
C ILE A 24 -2.58 7.16 4.51
N LEU A 25 -1.72 6.17 4.33
CA LEU A 25 -1.57 5.05 5.26
C LEU A 25 -1.23 5.55 6.66
N LEU A 26 -0.18 6.37 6.79
CA LEU A 26 0.33 6.85 8.09
C LEU A 26 -0.62 7.85 8.76
N ARG A 27 -1.29 8.71 7.97
CA ARG A 27 -2.23 9.71 8.46
C ARG A 27 -3.52 9.12 9.05
N GLY A 28 -3.86 7.88 8.70
CA GLY A 28 -5.14 7.24 9.01
C GLY A 28 -5.46 7.06 10.50
N HIS A 29 -4.50 7.28 11.41
CA HIS A 29 -4.73 7.21 12.85
C HIS A 29 -5.50 8.41 13.42
N TYR A 30 -5.36 9.59 12.82
CA TYR A 30 -5.89 10.84 13.39
C TYR A 30 -6.86 11.55 12.43
N LEU A 31 -6.79 11.25 11.14
CA LEU A 31 -7.49 11.96 10.08
C LEU A 31 -8.01 10.95 9.05
N PRO A 32 -8.97 11.33 8.18
CA PRO A 32 -9.47 10.44 7.12
C PRO A 32 -8.32 9.87 6.28
N GLY A 33 -8.28 8.55 6.13
CA GLY A 33 -7.20 7.83 5.46
C GLY A 33 -7.15 6.36 5.84
N GLY A 34 -5.94 5.82 5.98
CA GLY A 34 -5.68 4.45 6.42
C GLY A 34 -5.27 3.49 5.30
N GLY A 35 -5.03 2.24 5.68
CA GLY A 35 -4.43 1.23 4.79
C GLY A 35 -5.29 0.82 3.61
N PHE A 36 -6.62 0.83 3.74
CA PHE A 36 -7.53 0.49 2.64
C PHE A 36 -7.43 1.49 1.48
N VAL A 37 -7.65 2.78 1.77
CA VAL A 37 -7.58 3.85 0.76
C VAL A 37 -6.16 3.99 0.22
N GLY A 38 -5.13 3.89 1.07
CA GLY A 38 -3.73 3.86 0.63
C GLY A 38 -3.48 2.74 -0.39
N GLY A 39 -3.90 1.50 -0.09
CA GLY A 39 -3.76 0.36 -0.99
C GLY A 39 -4.44 0.56 -2.36
N ILE A 40 -5.61 1.19 -2.39
CA ILE A 40 -6.30 1.55 -3.64
C ILE A 40 -5.47 2.58 -4.44
N ILE A 41 -4.96 3.63 -3.79
CA ILE A 41 -4.13 4.65 -4.44
C ILE A 41 -2.86 4.02 -5.05
N ALA A 42 -2.17 3.16 -4.30
CA ALA A 42 -1.02 2.43 -4.82
C ALA A 42 -1.39 1.57 -6.04
N SER A 43 -2.53 0.88 -6.00
CA SER A 43 -3.03 0.08 -7.12
C SER A 43 -3.33 0.93 -8.35
N ILE A 44 -3.94 2.10 -8.17
CA ILE A 44 -4.22 3.07 -9.24
C ILE A 44 -2.93 3.56 -9.88
N ALA A 45 -1.86 3.80 -9.11
CA ALA A 45 -0.57 4.21 -9.65
C ALA A 45 -0.02 3.21 -10.69
N PHE A 46 -0.11 1.91 -10.38
CA PHE A 46 0.32 0.85 -11.31
C PHE A 46 -0.66 0.64 -12.47
N VAL A 47 -1.98 0.78 -12.26
CA VAL A 47 -2.97 0.71 -13.34
C VAL A 47 -2.77 1.84 -14.35
N LEU A 48 -2.54 3.07 -13.86
CA LEU A 48 -2.25 4.23 -14.69
C LEU A 48 -1.01 4.00 -15.56
N HIS A 49 0.07 3.50 -14.95
CA HIS A 49 1.28 3.15 -15.67
C HIS A 49 1.04 2.01 -16.69
N ALA A 50 0.21 1.02 -16.35
CA ALA A 50 -0.17 -0.05 -17.27
C ALA A 50 -0.95 0.44 -18.49
N PHE A 51 -1.80 1.46 -18.34
CA PHE A 51 -2.45 2.08 -19.50
C PHE A 51 -1.46 2.85 -20.38
N ALA A 52 -0.45 3.51 -19.81
CA ALA A 52 0.51 4.30 -20.58
C ALA A 52 1.59 3.44 -21.29
N PHE A 53 2.08 2.41 -20.62
CA PHE A 53 3.26 1.63 -21.03
C PHE A 53 2.97 0.14 -21.29
N GLY A 54 1.76 -0.34 -20.96
CA GLY A 54 1.36 -1.73 -21.10
C GLY A 54 1.69 -2.59 -19.86
N LEU A 55 0.99 -3.72 -19.75
CA LEU A 55 1.12 -4.65 -18.63
C LEU A 55 2.51 -5.27 -18.52
N ARG A 56 3.16 -5.63 -19.64
CA ARG A 56 4.52 -6.23 -19.63
C ARG A 56 5.54 -5.28 -19.02
N ASN A 57 5.52 -4.00 -19.36
CA ASN A 57 6.47 -3.03 -18.79
C ASN A 57 6.16 -2.75 -17.31
N THR A 58 4.87 -2.64 -16.95
CA THR A 58 4.48 -2.40 -15.56
C THR A 58 4.86 -3.56 -14.64
N ARG A 59 4.70 -4.81 -15.10
CA ARG A 59 5.11 -5.98 -14.32
C ARG A 59 6.61 -6.01 -14.01
N LYS A 60 7.46 -5.38 -14.83
CA LYS A 60 8.90 -5.27 -14.55
C LYS A 60 9.21 -4.32 -13.38
N LEU A 61 8.31 -3.39 -13.06
CA LEU A 61 8.44 -2.50 -11.90
C LEU A 61 8.09 -3.21 -10.59
N LEU A 62 7.21 -4.22 -10.64
CA LEU A 62 6.78 -4.98 -9.48
C LEU A 62 7.80 -6.06 -9.15
N ARG A 63 8.64 -5.81 -8.14
CA ARG A 63 9.60 -6.80 -7.61
C ARG A 63 8.91 -8.03 -7.00
N VAL A 64 7.76 -7.82 -6.38
CA VAL A 64 6.94 -8.87 -5.75
C VAL A 64 5.61 -8.93 -6.45
N GLN A 65 5.14 -10.14 -6.75
CA GLN A 65 3.82 -10.35 -7.32
C GLN A 65 2.75 -9.88 -6.31
N PRO A 66 1.81 -9.00 -6.69
CA PRO A 66 0.78 -8.50 -5.77
C PRO A 66 -0.01 -9.61 -5.07
N MET A 67 -0.22 -10.74 -5.76
CA MET A 67 -0.91 -11.90 -5.21
C MET A 67 -0.19 -12.50 -3.99
N ARG A 68 1.14 -12.39 -3.92
CA ARG A 68 1.93 -12.84 -2.77
C ARG A 68 1.86 -11.87 -1.58
N LEU A 69 1.46 -10.61 -1.80
CA LEU A 69 1.30 -9.62 -0.74
C LEU A 69 0.04 -9.88 0.09
N MET A 70 -1.00 -10.50 -0.48
CA MET A 70 -2.24 -10.82 0.25
C MET A 70 -2.02 -11.71 1.48
N PRO A 71 -1.41 -12.92 1.36
CA PRO A 71 -1.17 -13.75 2.53
C PRO A 71 -0.16 -13.11 3.50
N ALA A 72 0.79 -12.31 3.01
CA ALA A 72 1.73 -11.59 3.87
C ALA A 72 1.04 -10.52 4.72
N GLY A 73 0.12 -9.74 4.13
CA GLY A 73 -0.67 -8.75 4.85
C GLY A 73 -1.63 -9.40 5.86
N LEU A 74 -2.27 -10.50 5.49
CA LEU A 74 -3.12 -11.27 6.40
C LEU A 74 -2.31 -11.83 7.58
N ALA A 75 -1.14 -12.42 7.31
CA ALA A 75 -0.25 -12.94 8.34
C ALA A 75 0.20 -11.83 9.29
N LEU A 76 0.55 -10.64 8.77
CA LEU A 76 0.90 -9.47 9.58
C LEU A 76 -0.27 -9.03 10.47
N ALA A 77 -1.50 -8.99 9.95
CA ALA A 77 -2.69 -8.62 10.72
C ALA A 77 -2.99 -9.63 11.83
N VAL A 78 -2.94 -10.93 11.53
CA VAL A 78 -3.15 -12.00 12.53
C VAL A 78 -2.05 -11.96 13.59
N PHE A 79 -0.80 -11.78 13.17
CA PHE A 79 0.32 -11.66 14.09
C PHE A 79 0.13 -10.49 15.06
N SER A 80 -0.23 -9.30 14.54
CA SER A 80 -0.55 -8.12 15.35
C SER A 80 -1.70 -8.35 16.32
N ALA A 81 -2.75 -9.07 15.89
CA ALA A 81 -3.92 -9.36 16.71
C ALA A 81 -3.62 -10.32 17.88
N ILE A 82 -2.75 -11.32 17.68
CA ILE A 82 -2.44 -12.37 18.66
C ILE A 82 -1.34 -11.93 19.65
N LEU A 83 -0.43 -11.04 19.24
CA LEU A 83 0.70 -10.60 20.06
C LEU A 83 0.35 -10.19 21.52
N PRO A 84 -0.78 -9.51 21.80
CA PRO A 84 -1.16 -9.14 23.17
C PRO A 84 -1.50 -10.34 24.08
N VAL A 85 -1.93 -11.47 23.50
CA VAL A 85 -2.29 -12.68 24.25
C VAL A 85 -1.10 -13.25 25.00
N PHE A 86 0.10 -13.15 24.44
CA PHE A 86 1.35 -13.54 25.12
C PHE A 86 1.68 -12.67 26.33
N LYS A 87 1.05 -11.50 26.46
CA LYS A 87 1.13 -10.62 27.64
C LYS A 87 -0.06 -10.78 28.59
N GLY A 88 -0.94 -11.77 28.37
CA GLY A 88 -2.17 -11.97 29.14
C GLY A 88 -3.29 -10.97 28.82
N LEU A 89 -3.19 -10.21 27.72
CA LEU A 89 -4.19 -9.25 27.29
C LEU A 89 -5.18 -9.86 26.28
N PRO A 90 -6.40 -9.32 26.15
CA PRO A 90 -7.36 -9.75 25.12
C PRO A 90 -6.80 -9.59 23.70
N ILE A 91 -7.26 -10.44 22.78
CA ILE A 91 -6.94 -10.35 21.35
C ILE A 91 -7.29 -8.95 20.79
N MET A 92 -6.49 -8.44 19.85
CA MET A 92 -6.63 -7.11 19.24
C MET A 92 -6.39 -5.92 20.19
N THR A 93 -5.82 -6.14 21.38
CA THR A 93 -5.37 -5.03 22.24
C THR A 93 -4.15 -4.33 21.63
N GLY A 94 -4.20 -3.01 21.46
CA GLY A 94 -3.06 -2.25 20.93
C GLY A 94 -1.87 -2.23 21.89
N LEU A 95 -0.71 -2.72 21.45
CA LEU A 95 0.54 -2.66 22.21
C LEU A 95 1.29 -1.37 21.85
N TRP A 96 1.41 -0.46 22.81
CA TRP A 96 2.13 0.81 22.67
C TRP A 96 3.40 0.79 23.51
N LEU A 97 4.46 1.42 23.01
CA LEU A 97 5.66 1.69 23.80
C LEU A 97 5.31 2.74 24.85
N SER A 98 5.67 2.48 26.10
CA SER A 98 5.36 3.33 27.24
C SER A 98 6.19 4.61 27.26
N ASP A 99 7.40 4.54 26.70
CA ASP A 99 8.37 5.63 26.61
C ASP A 99 8.92 5.70 25.17
N PRO A 100 9.24 6.90 24.65
CA PRO A 100 9.78 7.09 23.30
C PRO A 100 11.18 6.52 23.09
#